data_AF-A0A6G1R5W9-F1
#
_entry.id   AF-A0A6G1R5W9-F1
#
_cell.length_a   1.000
_cell.length_b   1.000
_cell.length_c   1.000
_cell.angle_alpha   90.00
_cell.angle_beta   90.00
_cell.angle_gamma   90.00
#
_symmetry.space_group_name_H-M   'P 1'
#
loop_
_entity.id
_entity.type
_entity.pdbx_description
1 polymer ?
#
loop_
_entity_poly.entity_id
_entity_poly.type
_entity_poly.pdbx_seq_one_letter_code
_entity_poly.pdbx_strand_id
1 'polypeptide(L)'
;QNRKCIEEVIHFAWEEKLFLLADEVYQDNVYSEGCQFHSFKKILYEMGPEYYNNVELASFHSTSKGYMGECGYRGGYMEVINLHPEIKGQLVKLLSVRLCPPVSGQAAMDIVVNPPVPGEESYSQFIKEKESVLNNLAKKAKLTEDMFNKVPGIHCNPLQGAMYAFPRIFIPSKAIEEAKAHKMAPDMFYCMKLLEETGICVVPGSGFGQREGSYHFRMT
;
A
#
# COMPACT_ATOMS: atom_id res chain seq x y z
N GLN A 1 2.21 10.15 -2.25
CA GLN A 1 3.28 10.64 -1.36
C GLN A 1 4.07 11.71 -2.10
N ASN A 2 4.48 12.79 -1.43
CA ASN A 2 5.31 13.82 -2.04
C ASN A 2 6.80 13.44 -1.89
N ARG A 3 7.61 13.63 -2.95
CA ARG A 3 9.07 13.41 -2.96
C ARG A 3 9.77 13.99 -1.73
N LYS A 4 9.45 15.23 -1.36
CA LYS A 4 10.05 15.91 -0.20
C LYS A 4 9.84 15.15 1.12
N CYS A 5 8.66 14.55 1.29
CA CYS A 5 8.34 13.76 2.49
C CYS A 5 9.21 12.50 2.56
N ILE A 6 9.46 11.84 1.41
CA ILE A 6 10.35 10.67 1.35
C ILE A 6 11.79 11.07 1.70
N GLU A 7 12.28 12.21 1.20
CA GLU A 7 13.61 12.75 1.56
C GLU A 7 13.73 13.03 3.06
N GLU A 8 12.72 13.67 3.66
CA GLU A 8 12.69 13.94 5.11
C GLU A 8 12.69 12.64 5.93
N VAL A 9 11.97 11.60 5.50
CA VAL A 9 11.97 10.28 6.15
C VAL A 9 13.33 9.59 6.00
N ILE A 10 13.95 9.65 4.82
CA ILE A 10 15.29 9.09 4.60
C ILE A 10 16.33 9.80 5.48
N HIS A 11 16.25 11.13 5.55
CA HIS A 11 17.14 11.92 6.40
C HIS A 11 16.98 11.56 7.87
N PHE A 12 15.74 11.46 8.35
CA PHE A 12 15.44 11.02 9.72
C PHE A 12 15.99 9.61 10.00
N ALA A 13 15.79 8.66 9.08
CA ALA A 13 16.32 7.31 9.25
C ALA A 13 17.85 7.26 9.24
N TRP A 14 18.49 8.10 8.44
CA TRP A 14 19.94 8.26 8.45
C TRP A 14 20.45 8.81 9.79
N GLU A 15 19.83 9.89 10.30
CA GLU A 15 20.20 10.54 11.56
C GLU A 15 20.05 9.58 12.76
N GLU A 16 18.93 8.86 12.80
CA GLU A 16 18.57 7.95 13.90
C GLU A 16 19.08 6.51 13.70
N LYS A 17 19.83 6.24 12.63
CA LYS A 17 20.39 4.91 12.28
C LYS A 17 19.31 3.82 12.20
N LEU A 18 18.21 4.13 11.53
CA LEU A 18 17.08 3.24 11.33
C LEU A 18 17.18 2.52 9.99
N PHE A 19 16.92 1.21 10.01
CA PHE A 19 16.74 0.42 8.80
C PHE A 19 15.35 0.72 8.20
N LEU A 20 15.33 1.26 6.99
CA LEU A 20 14.10 1.49 6.22
C LEU A 20 13.55 0.21 5.56
N LEU A 21 12.26 -0.06 5.81
CA LEU A 21 11.47 -1.06 5.10
C LEU A 21 10.43 -0.34 4.24
N ALA A 22 10.68 -0.23 2.93
CA ALA A 22 9.80 0.43 1.98
C ALA A 22 8.83 -0.58 1.34
N ASP A 23 7.61 -0.66 1.88
CA ASP A 23 6.54 -1.48 1.28
C ASP A 23 5.90 -0.74 0.10
N GLU A 24 6.36 -1.06 -1.11
CA GLU A 24 6.02 -0.38 -2.37
C GLU A 24 5.14 -1.26 -3.28
N VAL A 25 4.36 -2.18 -2.71
CA VAL A 25 3.57 -3.16 -3.47
C VAL A 25 2.47 -2.54 -4.33
N TYR A 26 2.07 -1.28 -4.09
CA TYR A 26 1.08 -0.54 -4.89
C TYR A 26 1.71 0.53 -5.81
N GLN A 27 3.00 0.43 -6.11
CA GLN A 27 3.73 1.43 -6.92
C GLN A 27 3.08 1.72 -8.29
N ASP A 28 2.44 0.73 -8.88
CA ASP A 28 1.73 0.82 -10.17
C ASP A 28 0.34 1.45 -10.10
N ASN A 29 -0.22 1.63 -8.90
CA ASN A 29 -1.59 2.09 -8.68
C ASN A 29 -1.58 3.48 -8.07
N VAL A 30 -1.37 4.46 -8.94
CA VAL A 30 -1.45 5.89 -8.62
C VAL A 30 -2.48 6.53 -9.53
N TYR A 31 -3.44 7.25 -8.95
CA TYR A 31 -4.62 7.75 -9.67
C TYR A 31 -4.75 9.27 -9.66
N SER A 32 -4.32 9.92 -8.57
CA SER A 32 -4.51 11.36 -8.43
C SER A 32 -3.65 12.14 -9.41
N GLU A 33 -4.26 13.15 -10.02
CA GLU A 33 -3.56 14.10 -10.88
C GLU A 33 -2.40 14.76 -10.13
N GLY A 34 -1.25 14.88 -10.79
CA GLY A 34 -0.02 15.43 -10.19
C GLY A 34 0.67 14.53 -9.17
N CYS A 35 0.10 13.36 -8.82
CA CYS A 35 0.78 12.36 -8.01
C CYS A 35 1.55 11.38 -8.91
N GLN A 36 2.79 11.09 -8.54
CA GLN A 36 3.57 10.03 -9.14
C GLN A 36 4.18 9.14 -8.05
N PHE A 37 4.46 7.89 -8.39
CA PHE A 37 5.23 7.02 -7.53
C PHE A 37 6.72 7.43 -7.55
N HIS A 38 7.32 7.47 -6.38
CA HIS A 38 8.74 7.69 -6.18
C HIS A 38 9.24 6.56 -5.29
N SER A 39 10.13 5.70 -5.80
CA SER A 39 10.72 4.67 -4.94
C SER A 39 11.68 5.30 -3.94
N PHE A 40 11.71 4.75 -2.72
CA PHE A 40 12.69 5.11 -1.70
C PHE A 40 14.11 4.96 -2.24
N LYS A 41 14.35 3.91 -3.05
CA LYS A 41 15.64 3.71 -3.72
C LYS A 41 16.01 4.89 -4.61
N LYS A 42 15.13 5.32 -5.52
CA LYS A 42 15.42 6.44 -6.44
C LYS A 42 15.81 7.69 -5.64
N ILE A 43 15.01 8.03 -4.62
CA ILE A 43 15.24 9.23 -3.81
C ILE A 43 16.52 9.11 -3.01
N LEU A 44 16.78 7.96 -2.39
CA LEU A 44 18.02 7.72 -1.63
C LEU A 44 19.27 7.90 -2.50
N TYR A 45 19.27 7.41 -3.74
CA TYR A 45 20.38 7.63 -4.67
C TYR A 45 20.50 9.10 -5.09
N GLU A 46 19.38 9.78 -5.35
CA GLU A 46 19.35 11.21 -5.71
C GLU A 46 19.84 12.12 -4.57
N MET A 47 19.70 11.71 -3.30
CA MET A 47 20.23 12.43 -2.13
C MET A 47 21.76 12.38 -2.02
N GLY A 48 22.43 11.53 -2.81
CA GLY A 48 23.89 11.49 -2.92
C GLY A 48 24.58 10.45 -2.03
N PRO A 49 25.92 10.32 -2.16
CA PRO A 49 26.69 9.21 -1.58
C PRO A 49 26.70 9.20 -0.05
N GLU A 50 26.49 10.35 0.60
CA GLU A 50 26.38 10.44 2.07
C GLU A 50 25.19 9.63 2.60
N TYR A 51 24.07 9.62 1.90
CA TYR A 51 22.91 8.82 2.26
C TYR A 51 22.99 7.43 1.63
N TYR A 52 23.21 7.39 0.31
CA TYR A 52 23.17 6.16 -0.46
C TYR A 52 24.18 5.10 -0.01
N ASN A 53 25.36 5.45 0.50
CA ASN A 53 26.32 4.45 0.99
C ASN A 53 26.06 3.97 2.43
N ASN A 54 25.17 4.64 3.18
CA ASN A 54 25.05 4.44 4.63
C ASN A 54 23.66 3.97 5.08
N VAL A 55 22.58 4.35 4.40
CA VAL A 55 21.22 4.00 4.81
C VAL A 55 20.90 2.56 4.38
N GLU A 56 20.58 1.70 5.36
CA GLU A 56 20.03 0.37 5.11
C GLU A 56 18.58 0.47 4.62
N LEU A 57 18.31 -0.10 3.45
CA LEU A 57 16.98 -0.06 2.83
C LEU A 57 16.62 -1.43 2.25
N ALA A 58 15.40 -1.87 2.55
CA ALA A 58 14.74 -3.03 1.93
C ALA A 58 13.45 -2.54 1.25
N SER A 59 13.41 -2.59 -0.09
CA SER A 59 12.24 -2.19 -0.88
C SER A 59 11.49 -3.44 -1.35
N PHE A 60 10.17 -3.49 -1.12
CA PHE A 60 9.35 -4.67 -1.38
C PHE A 60 8.41 -4.48 -2.57
N HIS A 61 8.30 -5.50 -3.40
CA HIS A 61 7.32 -5.56 -4.48
C HIS A 61 6.63 -6.94 -4.54
N SER A 62 5.44 -6.99 -5.16
CA SER A 62 4.58 -8.17 -5.15
C SER A 62 3.81 -8.33 -6.45
N THR A 63 3.64 -9.57 -6.90
CA THR A 63 2.77 -9.88 -8.04
C THR A 63 1.29 -9.77 -7.70
N SER A 64 0.92 -9.59 -6.43
CA SER A 64 -0.47 -9.74 -5.99
C SER A 64 -1.31 -8.48 -6.08
N LYS A 65 -0.69 -7.35 -6.43
CA LYS A 65 -1.26 -6.03 -6.27
C LYS A 65 -1.22 -5.27 -7.58
N GLY A 66 -2.16 -4.35 -7.71
CA GLY A 66 -2.26 -3.44 -8.83
C GLY A 66 -2.93 -4.01 -10.07
N TYR A 67 -2.82 -3.29 -11.20
CA TYR A 67 -3.49 -3.71 -12.45
C TYR A 67 -2.91 -5.01 -13.04
N MET A 68 -1.67 -5.37 -12.67
CA MET A 68 -1.00 -6.63 -13.01
C MET A 68 -1.27 -7.76 -11.99
N GLY A 69 -2.21 -7.57 -11.05
CA GLY A 69 -2.35 -8.38 -9.86
C GLY A 69 -2.69 -9.86 -10.12
N GLU A 70 -1.68 -10.72 -10.11
CA GLU A 70 -1.76 -12.19 -10.21
C GLU A 70 -1.66 -12.83 -8.82
N CYS A 71 -2.68 -12.63 -7.99
CA CYS A 71 -2.64 -12.99 -6.57
C CYS A 71 -2.62 -14.51 -6.29
N GLY A 72 -2.91 -15.37 -7.27
CA GLY A 72 -2.94 -16.83 -7.11
C GLY A 72 -1.55 -17.48 -7.07
N TYR A 73 -0.61 -17.01 -7.89
CA TYR A 73 0.73 -17.61 -8.02
C TYR A 73 1.70 -17.21 -6.89
N ARG A 74 1.36 -16.18 -6.10
CA ARG A 74 2.09 -15.74 -4.90
C ARG A 74 3.58 -15.42 -5.15
N GLY A 75 3.86 -14.44 -6.00
CA GLY A 75 5.21 -13.91 -6.25
C GLY A 75 5.52 -12.60 -5.52
N GLY A 76 6.81 -12.34 -5.30
CA GLY A 76 7.33 -11.15 -4.62
C GLY A 76 8.85 -11.09 -4.68
N TYR A 77 9.42 -9.90 -4.53
CA TYR A 77 10.85 -9.72 -4.28
C TYR A 77 11.08 -8.62 -3.25
N MET A 78 12.28 -8.61 -2.69
CA MET A 78 12.83 -7.45 -1.98
C MET A 78 14.19 -7.10 -2.56
N GLU A 79 14.46 -5.82 -2.77
CA GLU A 79 15.80 -5.32 -3.05
C GLU A 79 16.38 -4.76 -1.75
N VAL A 80 17.51 -5.28 -1.31
CA VAL A 80 18.17 -4.85 -0.07
C VAL A 80 19.53 -4.24 -0.39
N ILE A 81 19.75 -3.02 0.09
CA ILE A 81 21.01 -2.28 -0.09
C ILE A 81 21.62 -1.89 1.25
N ASN A 82 22.94 -1.77 1.28
CA ASN A 82 23.77 -1.41 2.45
C ASN A 82 23.61 -2.31 3.68
N LEU A 83 23.04 -3.50 3.53
CA LEU A 83 22.78 -4.41 4.63
C LEU A 83 24.06 -4.71 5.43
N HIS A 84 24.01 -4.42 6.73
CA HIS A 84 25.11 -4.68 7.65
C HIS A 84 25.59 -6.15 7.56
N PRO A 85 26.91 -6.42 7.54
CA PRO A 85 27.44 -7.77 7.34
C PRO A 85 26.91 -8.81 8.33
N GLU A 86 26.69 -8.42 9.59
CA GLU A 86 26.11 -9.31 10.61
C GLU A 86 24.67 -9.71 10.26
N ILE A 87 23.86 -8.76 9.80
CA ILE A 87 22.48 -9.00 9.36
C ILE A 87 22.47 -9.84 8.08
N LYS A 88 23.37 -9.57 7.13
CA LYS A 88 23.55 -10.39 5.93
C LYS A 88 23.92 -11.83 6.28
N GLY A 89 24.80 -12.05 7.26
CA GLY A 89 25.14 -13.37 7.77
C GLY A 89 23.91 -14.13 8.29
N GLN A 90 23.06 -13.45 9.05
CA GLN A 90 21.80 -14.04 9.54
C GLN A 90 20.80 -14.30 8.40
N LEU A 91 20.72 -13.42 7.40
CA LEU A 91 19.87 -13.61 6.23
C LEU A 91 20.31 -14.84 5.42
N VAL A 92 21.62 -15.02 5.20
CA VAL A 92 22.17 -16.22 4.52
C VAL A 92 21.82 -17.48 5.31
N LYS A 93 22.00 -17.46 6.64
CA LYS A 93 21.62 -18.58 7.51
C LYS A 93 20.12 -18.89 7.43
N LEU A 94 19.27 -17.86 7.40
CA LEU A 94 17.81 -18.03 7.28
C LEU A 94 17.42 -18.61 5.91
N LEU A 95 18.06 -18.16 4.83
CA LEU A 95 17.77 -18.64 3.48
C LEU A 95 18.32 -20.06 3.24
N SER A 96 19.40 -20.46 3.91
CA SER A 96 19.96 -21.82 3.75
C SER A 96 19.13 -22.93 4.38
N VAL A 97 18.29 -22.60 5.37
CA VAL A 97 17.38 -23.56 6.03
C VAL A 97 15.97 -23.58 5.41
N ARG A 98 15.69 -22.69 4.46
CA ARG A 98 14.42 -22.64 3.72
C ARG A 98 14.62 -23.21 2.33
N LEU A 99 13.59 -23.89 1.81
CA LEU A 99 13.50 -24.12 0.37
C LEU A 99 13.26 -22.79 -0.37
N CYS A 100 13.49 -22.79 -1.68
CA CYS A 100 13.18 -21.64 -2.53
C CYS A 100 11.67 -21.37 -2.60
N PRO A 101 11.24 -20.14 -2.94
CA PRO A 101 9.84 -19.84 -3.24
C PRO A 101 9.32 -20.70 -4.40
N PRO A 102 8.01 -21.01 -4.47
CA PRO A 102 7.44 -21.72 -5.62
C PRO A 102 7.84 -21.07 -6.94
N VAL A 103 8.35 -21.88 -7.87
CA VAL A 103 8.87 -21.37 -9.17
C VAL A 103 7.80 -20.69 -10.01
N SER A 104 6.52 -21.06 -9.84
CA SER A 104 5.39 -20.37 -10.46
C SER A 104 5.24 -18.92 -9.98
N GLY A 105 5.47 -18.66 -8.69
CA GLY A 105 5.49 -17.30 -8.15
C GLY A 105 6.70 -16.50 -8.61
N GLN A 106 7.86 -17.17 -8.79
CA GLN A 106 9.05 -16.54 -9.37
C GLN A 106 8.82 -16.18 -10.84
N ALA A 107 8.26 -17.09 -11.64
CA ALA A 107 7.90 -16.84 -13.04
C ALA A 107 6.85 -15.73 -13.19
N ALA A 108 5.83 -15.70 -12.32
CA ALA A 108 4.87 -14.61 -12.30
C ALA A 108 5.54 -13.25 -12.03
N MET A 109 6.54 -13.22 -11.14
CA MET A 109 7.30 -11.98 -10.90
C MET A 109 8.12 -11.56 -12.11
N ASP A 110 8.77 -12.51 -12.77
CA ASP A 110 9.53 -12.26 -14.01
C ASP A 110 8.63 -11.64 -15.11
N ILE A 111 7.39 -12.10 -15.25
CA ILE A 111 6.41 -11.52 -16.18
C ILE A 111 6.05 -10.08 -15.79
N VAL A 112 5.80 -9.81 -14.50
CA VAL A 112 5.38 -8.48 -14.03
C VAL A 112 6.49 -7.44 -14.23
N VAL A 113 7.76 -7.81 -14.03
CA VAL A 113 8.90 -6.88 -14.18
C VAL A 113 9.41 -6.73 -15.61
N ASN A 114 8.93 -7.56 -16.55
CA ASN A 114 9.27 -7.49 -17.97
C ASN A 114 8.02 -7.19 -18.84
N PRO A 115 7.36 -6.03 -18.68
CA PRO A 115 6.27 -5.64 -19.57
C PRO A 115 6.79 -5.36 -20.99
N PRO A 116 5.91 -5.40 -22.01
CA PRO A 116 6.30 -5.04 -23.37
C PRO A 116 6.92 -3.65 -23.46
N VAL A 117 7.88 -3.46 -24.36
CA VAL A 117 8.63 -2.20 -24.57
C VAL A 117 8.37 -1.58 -25.95
N PRO A 118 8.63 -0.27 -26.15
CA PRO A 118 8.42 0.37 -27.45
C PRO A 118 9.13 -0.38 -28.59
N GLY A 119 8.36 -0.73 -29.63
CA GLY A 119 8.85 -1.50 -30.78
C GLY A 119 8.40 -2.97 -30.80
N GLU A 120 7.91 -3.50 -29.68
CA GLU A 120 7.33 -4.84 -29.61
C GLU A 120 5.85 -4.86 -30.06
N GLU A 121 5.41 -6.02 -30.58
CA GLU A 121 4.08 -6.19 -31.18
C GLU A 121 2.93 -5.83 -30.23
N SER A 122 3.03 -6.24 -28.96
CA SER A 122 1.97 -6.05 -27.96
C SER A 122 2.03 -4.71 -27.21
N TYR A 123 3.07 -3.90 -27.41
CA TYR A 123 3.31 -2.68 -26.62
C TYR A 123 2.14 -1.71 -26.66
N SER A 124 1.67 -1.34 -27.85
CA SER A 124 0.59 -0.35 -28.00
C SER A 124 -0.72 -0.84 -27.38
N GLN A 125 -1.00 -2.15 -27.46
CA GLN A 125 -2.18 -2.74 -26.83
C GLN A 125 -2.04 -2.74 -25.31
N PHE A 126 -0.90 -3.17 -24.79
CA PHE A 126 -0.62 -3.24 -23.36
C PHE A 126 -0.77 -1.87 -22.68
N ILE A 127 -0.18 -0.80 -23.27
CA ILE A 127 -0.31 0.56 -22.74
C ILE A 127 -1.77 1.02 -22.70
N LYS A 128 -2.52 0.78 -23.78
CA LYS A 128 -3.95 1.13 -23.85
C LYS A 128 -4.77 0.42 -22.78
N GLU A 129 -4.52 -0.86 -22.55
CA GLU A 129 -5.20 -1.66 -21.52
C GLU A 129 -4.85 -1.16 -20.11
N LYS A 130 -3.56 -0.94 -19.83
CA LYS A 130 -3.07 -0.37 -18.58
C LYS A 130 -3.72 0.98 -18.27
N GLU A 131 -3.68 1.92 -19.21
CA GLU A 131 -4.27 3.24 -19.03
C GLU A 131 -5.79 3.17 -18.83
N SER A 132 -6.48 2.31 -19.57
CA SER A 132 -7.92 2.09 -19.40
C SER A 132 -8.26 1.63 -17.98
N VAL A 133 -7.52 0.66 -17.44
CA VAL A 133 -7.72 0.15 -16.07
C VAL A 133 -7.46 1.24 -15.04
N LEU A 134 -6.32 1.94 -15.14
CA LEU A 134 -5.96 3.00 -14.19
C LEU A 134 -6.95 4.18 -14.23
N ASN A 135 -7.41 4.57 -15.42
CA ASN A 135 -8.43 5.61 -15.58
C ASN A 135 -9.78 5.20 -14.96
N ASN A 136 -10.17 3.93 -15.07
CA ASN A 136 -11.38 3.44 -14.42
C ASN A 136 -11.22 3.43 -12.89
N LEU A 137 -10.06 3.01 -12.39
CA LEU A 137 -9.77 3.06 -10.95
C LEU A 137 -9.77 4.49 -10.41
N ALA A 138 -9.21 5.46 -11.15
CA ALA A 138 -9.27 6.88 -10.81
C ALA A 138 -10.71 7.42 -10.73
N LYS A 139 -11.57 7.04 -11.69
CA LYS A 139 -13.00 7.40 -11.67
C LYS A 139 -13.70 6.83 -10.43
N LYS A 140 -13.49 5.55 -10.13
CA LYS A 140 -14.06 4.90 -8.93
C LYS A 140 -13.55 5.53 -7.64
N ALA A 141 -12.25 5.83 -7.57
CA ALA A 141 -11.63 6.49 -6.43
C ALA A 141 -12.29 7.85 -6.15
N LYS A 142 -12.47 8.67 -7.19
CA LYS A 142 -13.13 9.98 -7.05
C LYS A 142 -14.60 9.85 -6.68
N LEU A 143 -15.32 8.90 -7.29
CA LEU A 143 -16.71 8.62 -6.97
C LEU A 143 -16.89 8.23 -5.50
N THR A 144 -16.05 7.33 -4.98
CA THR A 144 -16.07 6.90 -3.58
C THR A 144 -15.79 8.06 -2.62
N GLU A 145 -14.75 8.85 -2.89
CA GLU A 145 -14.42 10.05 -2.12
C GLU A 145 -15.61 11.02 -2.06
N ASP A 146 -16.18 11.35 -3.24
CA ASP A 146 -17.28 12.30 -3.37
C ASP A 146 -18.56 11.81 -2.69
N MET A 147 -18.86 10.52 -2.78
CA MET A 147 -20.03 9.93 -2.12
C MET A 147 -19.90 10.00 -0.61
N PHE A 148 -18.76 9.58 -0.04
CA PHE A 148 -18.58 9.62 1.41
C PHE A 148 -18.56 11.05 1.95
N ASN A 149 -17.93 11.99 1.26
CA ASN A 149 -17.88 13.39 1.69
C ASN A 149 -19.23 14.13 1.57
N LYS A 150 -20.23 13.56 0.88
CA LYS A 150 -21.61 14.07 0.88
C LYS A 150 -22.45 13.55 2.04
N VAL A 151 -22.01 12.52 2.75
CA VAL A 151 -22.76 11.91 3.86
C VAL A 151 -22.40 12.62 5.17
N PRO A 152 -23.37 13.25 5.86
CA PRO A 152 -23.12 13.85 7.17
C PRO A 152 -22.57 12.83 8.16
N GLY A 153 -21.50 13.20 8.88
CA GLY A 153 -20.86 12.31 9.84
C GLY A 153 -19.86 11.32 9.21
N ILE A 154 -19.56 11.44 7.91
CA ILE A 154 -18.46 10.73 7.26
C ILE A 154 -17.53 11.74 6.57
N HIS A 155 -16.22 11.51 6.67
CA HIS A 155 -15.22 12.23 5.88
C HIS A 155 -14.23 11.25 5.27
N CYS A 156 -13.93 11.40 3.98
CA CYS A 156 -12.98 10.58 3.27
C CYS A 156 -11.86 11.45 2.68
N ASN A 157 -10.62 11.12 3.01
CA ASN A 157 -9.45 11.72 2.35
C ASN A 157 -9.42 11.33 0.87
N PRO A 158 -8.73 12.13 0.02
CA PRO A 158 -8.53 11.77 -1.38
C PRO A 158 -7.84 10.41 -1.56
N LEU A 159 -8.39 9.59 -2.45
CA LEU A 159 -7.82 8.26 -2.77
C LEU A 159 -6.75 8.40 -3.85
N GLN A 160 -5.51 8.62 -3.42
CA GLN A 160 -4.40 8.90 -4.34
C GLN A 160 -3.86 7.68 -5.09
N GLY A 161 -4.10 6.47 -4.58
CA GLY A 161 -3.55 5.24 -5.11
C GLY A 161 -3.99 4.01 -4.34
N ALA A 162 -3.29 2.88 -4.56
CA ALA A 162 -3.63 1.57 -4.01
C ALA A 162 -5.06 1.14 -4.38
N MET A 163 -5.77 0.45 -3.49
CA MET A 163 -7.11 -0.09 -3.75
C MET A 163 -8.09 0.19 -2.62
N TYR A 164 -7.78 1.12 -1.70
CA TYR A 164 -8.56 1.27 -0.49
C TYR A 164 -8.83 2.73 -0.13
N ALA A 165 -10.05 2.99 0.31
CA ALA A 165 -10.39 4.18 1.09
C ALA A 165 -10.36 3.86 2.58
N PHE A 166 -10.13 4.88 3.41
CA PHE A 166 -10.20 4.77 4.86
C PHE A 166 -11.04 5.93 5.45
N PRO A 167 -12.34 6.00 5.14
CA PRO A 167 -13.21 7.05 5.63
C PRO A 167 -13.29 7.07 7.16
N ARG A 168 -13.32 8.27 7.72
CA ARG A 168 -13.60 8.52 9.13
C ARG A 168 -15.11 8.60 9.35
N ILE A 169 -15.60 7.91 10.37
CA ILE A 169 -16.96 8.04 10.87
C ILE A 169 -16.94 8.85 12.17
N PHE A 170 -17.81 9.85 12.25
CA PHE A 170 -18.05 10.62 13.46
C PHE A 170 -19.18 9.97 14.26
N ILE A 171 -18.82 8.97 15.06
CA ILE A 171 -19.78 8.18 15.85
C ILE A 171 -20.23 8.99 17.08
N PRO A 172 -21.54 9.24 17.27
CA PRO A 172 -22.05 9.97 18.44
C PRO A 172 -21.81 9.23 19.76
N SER A 173 -21.73 9.97 20.87
CA SER A 173 -21.48 9.40 22.20
C SER A 173 -22.45 8.27 22.59
N LYS A 174 -23.73 8.40 22.24
CA LYS A 174 -24.74 7.35 22.49
C LYS A 174 -24.42 6.03 21.78
N ALA A 175 -23.97 6.09 20.52
CA ALA A 175 -23.58 4.90 19.77
C ALA A 175 -22.26 4.31 20.28
N ILE A 176 -21.36 5.14 20.82
CA ILE A 176 -20.14 4.68 21.52
C ILE A 176 -20.51 3.94 22.81
N GLU A 177 -21.46 4.46 23.59
CA GLU A 177 -21.97 3.80 24.80
C GLU A 177 -22.64 2.46 24.47
N GLU A 178 -23.43 2.42 23.40
CA GLU A 178 -24.07 1.19 22.94
C GLU A 178 -23.05 0.13 22.50
N ALA A 179 -22.01 0.54 21.77
CA ALA A 179 -20.90 -0.34 21.41
C ALA A 179 -20.19 -0.89 22.65
N LYS A 180 -19.98 -0.05 23.68
CA LYS A 180 -19.40 -0.48 24.98
C LYS A 180 -20.31 -1.47 25.70
N ALA A 181 -21.62 -1.28 25.69
CA ALA A 181 -22.58 -2.24 26.27
C ALA A 181 -22.47 -3.62 25.60
N HIS A 182 -22.17 -3.64 24.29
CA HIS A 182 -21.91 -4.86 23.52
C HIS A 182 -20.46 -5.37 23.62
N LYS A 183 -19.61 -4.73 24.43
CA LYS A 183 -18.18 -5.05 24.58
C LYS A 183 -17.41 -5.00 23.24
N MET A 184 -17.80 -4.09 22.35
CA MET A 184 -17.18 -3.88 21.04
C MET A 184 -16.51 -2.51 20.96
N ALA A 185 -15.49 -2.39 20.10
CA ALA A 185 -15.01 -1.08 19.67
C ALA A 185 -16.13 -0.36 18.88
N PRO A 186 -16.23 0.99 18.94
CA PRO A 186 -17.31 1.70 18.26
C PRO A 186 -17.40 1.46 16.75
N ASP A 187 -16.27 1.40 16.06
CA ASP A 187 -16.23 1.10 14.63
C ASP A 187 -16.55 -0.38 14.31
N MET A 188 -16.13 -1.32 15.16
CA MET A 188 -16.53 -2.72 15.05
C MET A 188 -18.05 -2.85 15.16
N PHE A 189 -18.66 -2.21 16.15
CA PHE A 189 -20.11 -2.22 16.32
C PHE A 189 -20.82 -1.62 15.09
N TYR A 190 -20.34 -0.49 14.57
CA TYR A 190 -20.85 0.08 13.32
C TYR A 190 -20.73 -0.89 12.14
N CYS A 191 -19.58 -1.52 11.94
CA CYS A 191 -19.35 -2.45 10.82
C CYS A 191 -20.21 -3.71 10.93
N MET A 192 -20.43 -4.22 12.16
CA MET A 192 -21.34 -5.33 12.40
C MET A 192 -22.78 -4.97 12.05
N LYS A 193 -23.25 -3.79 12.47
CA LYS A 193 -24.60 -3.32 12.12
C LYS A 193 -24.76 -3.10 10.62
N LEU A 194 -23.75 -2.51 9.96
CA LEU A 194 -23.72 -2.37 8.52
C LEU A 194 -23.85 -3.74 7.81
N LEU A 195 -23.09 -4.74 8.26
CA LEU A 195 -23.16 -6.09 7.72
C LEU A 195 -24.54 -6.73 7.92
N GLU A 196 -25.07 -6.67 9.15
CA GLU A 196 -26.37 -7.25 9.51
C GLU A 196 -27.53 -6.64 8.72
N GLU A 197 -27.50 -5.33 8.47
CA GLU A 197 -28.61 -4.60 7.83
C GLU A 197 -28.50 -4.54 6.30
N THR A 198 -27.29 -4.55 5.74
CA THR A 198 -27.08 -4.31 4.30
C THR A 198 -26.37 -5.46 3.57
N GLY A 199 -25.78 -6.41 4.30
CA GLY A 199 -24.91 -7.44 3.74
C GLY A 199 -23.52 -6.93 3.31
N ILE A 200 -23.22 -5.63 3.49
CA ILE A 200 -21.92 -5.05 3.13
C ILE A 200 -20.90 -5.34 4.24
N CYS A 201 -19.92 -6.19 3.93
CA CYS A 201 -18.84 -6.52 4.85
C CYS A 201 -17.62 -5.62 4.62
N VAL A 202 -17.32 -4.75 5.59
CA VAL A 202 -16.13 -3.88 5.61
C VAL A 202 -15.26 -4.21 6.82
N VAL A 203 -13.99 -3.80 6.79
CA VAL A 203 -13.07 -4.04 7.91
C VAL A 203 -13.02 -2.80 8.81
N PRO A 204 -13.26 -2.92 10.12
CA PRO A 204 -13.24 -1.78 11.04
C PRO A 204 -11.83 -1.22 11.24
N GLY A 205 -11.75 0.09 11.52
CA GLY A 205 -10.51 0.82 11.72
C GLY A 205 -9.67 0.32 12.89
N SER A 206 -10.32 -0.22 13.93
CA SER A 206 -9.70 -0.84 15.09
C SER A 206 -8.78 -2.02 14.75
N GLY A 207 -8.95 -2.65 13.59
CA GLY A 207 -8.04 -3.69 13.10
C GLY A 207 -6.71 -3.17 12.55
N PHE A 208 -6.60 -1.87 12.26
CA PHE A 208 -5.43 -1.25 11.63
C PHE A 208 -4.61 -0.37 12.58
N GLY A 209 -5.13 -0.11 13.79
CA GLY A 209 -4.65 0.97 14.63
C GLY A 209 -5.08 2.34 14.09
N GLN A 210 -5.50 3.23 14.98
CA GLN A 210 -5.96 4.57 14.62
C GLN A 210 -5.79 5.50 15.81
N ARG A 211 -5.86 6.81 15.57
CA ARG A 211 -5.79 7.81 16.63
C ARG A 211 -6.93 7.59 17.64
N GLU A 212 -6.62 7.68 18.93
CA GLU A 212 -7.64 7.60 19.98
C GLU A 212 -8.76 8.64 19.75
N GLY A 213 -10.01 8.21 19.93
CA GLY A 213 -11.19 9.04 19.67
C GLY A 213 -11.53 9.25 18.18
N SER A 214 -10.84 8.56 17.27
CA SER A 214 -11.22 8.48 15.85
C SER A 214 -11.64 7.07 15.48
N TYR A 215 -12.55 6.96 14.51
CA TYR A 215 -13.18 5.71 14.10
C TYR A 215 -13.25 5.68 12.58
N HIS A 216 -12.91 4.55 11.99
CA HIS A 216 -12.82 4.39 10.53
C HIS A 216 -13.30 3.00 10.11
N PHE A 217 -13.42 2.79 8.81
CA PHE A 217 -13.48 1.46 8.21
C PHE A 217 -12.73 1.50 6.88
N ARG A 218 -12.28 0.34 6.41
CA ARG A 218 -11.63 0.20 5.10
C ARG A 218 -12.65 -0.21 4.05
N MET A 219 -12.73 0.56 2.97
CA MET A 219 -13.55 0.29 1.78
C MET A 219 -12.63 -0.05 0.59
N THR A 220 -13.08 -0.92 -0.32
CA THR A 220 -12.38 -1.33 -1.56
C THR A 220 -13.05 -0.75 -2.79
#